data_AF-A0A3N8ABT2-F1
#
_entry.id   AF-A0A3N8ABT2-F1
#
_cell.length_a   1.000
_cell.length_b   1.000
_cell.length_c   1.000
_cell.angle_alpha   90.00
_cell.angle_beta   90.00
_cell.angle_gamma   90.00
#
_symmetry.space_group_name_H-M   'P 1'
#
loop_
_entity.id
_entity.type
_entity.pdbx_description
1 polymer ?
#
loop_
_entity_poly.entity_id
_entity_poly.type
_entity_poly.pdbx_seq_one_letter_code
_entity_poly.pdbx_strand_id
1 'polypeptide(L)'
;MQTTKVYHTGADAMERLIARASFQGSVQRGGNYVLVDDVTTLGGTLCDLSDYIRRNGGNVVAAVVLVNASRSGKLFPARKTVRRLEEQFGHVIRETFRIEPTALTADEAQYLVGFRTAEEIRGRSAKAKQTTDLRLRSKGIVFDRTGTTPRQGAVKKAHRVAFPGASAVRSGRWIKKRPR
;
A
#
# COMPACT_ATOMS: atom_id res chain seq x y z
N MET A 1 -10.64 -7.32 -1.80
CA MET A 1 -9.38 -8.05 -1.56
C MET A 1 -8.26 -7.34 -2.30
N GLN A 2 -7.10 -7.17 -1.66
CA GLN A 2 -5.90 -6.67 -2.34
C GLN A 2 -5.39 -7.73 -3.34
N THR A 3 -5.22 -7.35 -4.60
CA THR A 3 -4.85 -8.27 -5.69
C THR A 3 -3.34 -8.33 -5.90
N THR A 4 -2.64 -7.21 -5.72
CA THR A 4 -1.17 -7.16 -5.79
C THR A 4 -0.56 -7.35 -4.42
N LYS A 5 0.27 -8.39 -4.25
CA LYS A 5 1.07 -8.55 -3.04
C LYS A 5 2.24 -7.56 -3.06
N VAL A 6 2.14 -6.49 -2.27
CA VAL A 6 3.19 -5.47 -2.17
C VAL A 6 4.15 -5.81 -1.02
N TYR A 7 5.44 -5.96 -1.34
CA TYR A 7 6.46 -6.39 -0.37
C TYR A 7 7.16 -5.20 0.30
N HIS A 8 6.50 -4.60 1.28
CA HIS A 8 7.01 -3.40 1.96
C HIS A 8 8.05 -3.65 3.06
N THR A 9 8.30 -4.90 3.45
CA THR A 9 9.32 -5.21 4.48
C THR A 9 10.72 -4.82 4.00
N GLY A 10 11.34 -3.89 4.73
CA GLY A 10 12.64 -3.30 4.38
C GLY A 10 12.60 -2.28 3.24
N ALA A 11 11.41 -1.90 2.77
CA ALA A 11 11.27 -0.98 1.64
C ALA A 11 11.37 0.48 2.07
N ASP A 12 12.12 1.28 1.30
CA ASP A 12 12.25 2.72 1.51
C ASP A 12 10.99 3.50 1.07
N ALA A 13 10.96 4.81 1.32
CA ALA A 13 9.80 5.63 1.00
C ALA A 13 9.51 5.68 -0.51
N MET A 14 10.54 5.72 -1.36
CA MET A 14 10.36 5.75 -2.82
C MET A 14 9.88 4.39 -3.33
N GLU A 15 10.44 3.29 -2.83
CA GLU A 15 10.00 1.92 -3.14
C GLU A 15 8.53 1.70 -2.78
N ARG A 16 8.08 2.26 -1.66
CA ARG A 16 6.67 2.23 -1.26
C ARG A 16 5.78 3.08 -2.17
N LEU A 17 6.24 4.27 -2.57
CA LEU A 17 5.50 5.21 -3.39
C LEU A 17 5.27 4.68 -4.83
N ILE A 18 6.27 4.00 -5.40
CA ILE A 18 6.15 3.38 -6.74
C ILE A 18 5.32 2.09 -6.72
N ALA A 19 5.27 1.39 -5.58
CA ALA A 19 4.61 0.10 -5.44
C ALA A 19 3.17 0.28 -4.95
N ARG A 20 2.32 0.82 -5.82
CA ARG A 20 0.90 1.06 -5.53
C ARG A 20 0.12 -0.24 -5.41
N ALA A 21 -0.85 -0.25 -4.50
CA ALA A 21 -1.70 -1.41 -4.27
C ALA A 21 -2.86 -1.42 -5.27
N SER A 22 -3.26 -2.61 -5.72
CA SER A 22 -4.47 -2.82 -6.51
C SER A 22 -5.47 -3.65 -5.73
N PHE A 23 -6.76 -3.40 -5.97
CA PHE A 23 -7.86 -4.02 -5.24
C PHE A 23 -8.91 -4.57 -6.21
N GLN A 24 -9.57 -5.65 -5.78
CA GLN A 24 -10.69 -6.26 -6.48
C GLN A 24 -11.80 -6.66 -5.50
N GLY A 25 -13.02 -6.82 -6.02
CA GLY A 25 -14.19 -7.21 -5.25
C GLY A 25 -15.40 -6.35 -5.58
N SER A 26 -16.56 -6.72 -5.05
CA SER A 26 -17.77 -5.93 -5.19
C SER A 26 -17.76 -4.76 -4.22
N VAL A 27 -18.11 -3.57 -4.71
CA VAL A 27 -18.44 -2.40 -3.89
C VAL A 27 -19.92 -2.09 -4.08
N GLN A 28 -20.65 -1.99 -2.98
CA GLN A 28 -22.04 -1.59 -2.97
C GLN A 28 -22.10 -0.08 -3.17
N ARG A 29 -22.75 0.36 -4.26
CA ARG A 29 -22.97 1.78 -4.54
C ARG A 29 -23.77 2.43 -3.40
N GLY A 30 -23.33 3.60 -2.95
CA GLY A 30 -23.87 4.32 -1.80
C GLY A 30 -23.51 3.73 -0.44
N GLY A 31 -22.84 2.57 -0.39
CA GLY A 31 -22.45 1.92 0.87
C GLY A 31 -21.40 2.72 1.63
N ASN A 32 -21.47 2.70 2.96
CA ASN A 32 -20.48 3.33 3.84
C ASN A 32 -19.43 2.31 4.30
N TYR A 33 -18.16 2.65 4.16
CA TYR A 33 -17.02 1.77 4.38
C TYR A 33 -16.07 2.34 5.43
N VAL A 34 -15.64 1.48 6.36
CA VAL A 34 -14.54 1.73 7.28
C VAL A 34 -13.35 0.90 6.82
N LEU A 35 -12.22 1.56 6.60
CA LEU A 35 -10.97 0.89 6.24
C LEU A 35 -10.29 0.41 7.53
N VAL A 36 -9.74 -0.81 7.51
CA VAL A 36 -9.04 -1.38 8.65
C VAL A 36 -7.70 -1.92 8.18
N ASP A 37 -6.64 -1.58 8.89
CA ASP A 37 -5.29 -2.08 8.64
C ASP A 37 -4.56 -2.33 9.97
N ASP A 38 -3.52 -3.15 9.98
CA ASP A 38 -2.71 -3.37 11.18
C ASP A 38 -1.78 -2.17 11.43
N VAL A 39 -0.96 -1.83 10.43
CA VAL A 39 0.10 -0.84 10.52
C VAL A 39 0.11 0.00 9.25
N THR A 40 -0.04 1.32 9.42
CA THR A 40 0.24 2.27 8.34
C THR A 40 1.59 2.95 8.56
N THR A 41 2.35 3.16 7.49
CA THR A 41 3.57 3.98 7.49
C THR A 41 3.36 5.26 6.69
N LEU A 42 3.39 5.16 5.36
CA LEU A 42 3.10 6.29 4.47
C LEU A 42 1.59 6.49 4.24
N GLY A 43 0.78 5.45 4.42
CA GLY A 43 -0.67 5.49 4.18
C GLY A 43 -1.10 5.28 2.72
N GLY A 44 -0.17 5.01 1.79
CA GLY A 44 -0.48 4.77 0.38
C GLY A 44 -1.54 3.68 0.16
N THR A 45 -1.41 2.53 0.85
CA THR A 45 -2.39 1.43 0.76
C THR A 45 -3.81 1.85 1.14
N LEU A 46 -3.97 2.61 2.23
CA LEU A 46 -5.28 3.10 2.67
C LEU A 46 -5.85 4.10 1.66
N CYS A 47 -4.99 4.94 1.06
CA CYS A 47 -5.40 5.90 0.04
C CYS A 47 -5.86 5.18 -1.24
N ASP A 48 -5.06 4.22 -1.72
CA ASP A 48 -5.37 3.42 -2.91
C ASP A 48 -6.67 2.60 -2.72
N LEU A 49 -6.90 2.04 -1.52
CA LEU A 49 -8.15 1.35 -1.19
C LEU A 49 -9.33 2.32 -1.14
N SER A 50 -9.12 3.52 -0.58
CA SER A 50 -10.16 4.54 -0.51
C SER A 50 -10.59 4.99 -1.90
N ASP A 51 -9.63 5.22 -2.78
CA ASP A 51 -9.85 5.57 -4.18
C ASP A 51 -10.60 4.46 -4.92
N TYR A 52 -10.17 3.20 -4.76
CA TYR A 52 -10.87 2.05 -5.34
C TYR A 52 -12.35 1.99 -4.91
N ILE A 53 -12.65 2.12 -3.61
CA ILE A 53 -14.03 2.10 -3.11
C ILE A 53 -14.85 3.26 -3.69
N ARG A 54 -14.27 4.48 -3.69
CA ARG A 54 -14.96 5.69 -4.18
C ARG A 54 -15.25 5.64 -5.68
N ARG A 55 -14.31 5.17 -6.49
CA ARG A 55 -14.51 5.00 -7.95
C ARG A 55 -15.60 3.99 -8.28
N ASN A 56 -15.82 3.01 -7.42
CA ASN A 56 -16.91 2.03 -7.55
C ASN A 56 -18.22 2.48 -6.87
N GLY A 57 -18.32 3.76 -6.48
CA GLY A 57 -19.54 4.37 -5.94
C GLY A 57 -19.78 4.14 -4.45
N GLY A 58 -18.80 3.63 -3.71
CA GLY A 58 -18.86 3.54 -2.25
C GLY A 58 -18.35 4.81 -1.56
N ASN A 59 -18.72 4.99 -0.30
CA ASN A 59 -18.31 6.10 0.54
C ASN A 59 -17.37 5.60 1.64
N VAL A 60 -16.14 6.13 1.70
CA VAL A 60 -15.23 5.83 2.82
C VAL A 60 -15.43 6.87 3.91
N VAL A 61 -15.87 6.40 5.08
CA VAL A 61 -16.26 7.26 6.22
C VAL A 61 -15.18 7.33 7.30
N ALA A 62 -14.36 6.29 7.44
CA ALA A 62 -13.27 6.26 8.42
C ALA A 62 -12.17 5.28 8.01
N ALA A 63 -11.01 5.43 8.62
CA ALA A 63 -9.92 4.46 8.60
C ALA A 63 -9.44 4.21 10.03
N VAL A 64 -9.24 2.95 10.39
CA VAL A 64 -8.80 2.49 11.70
C VAL A 64 -7.54 1.65 11.51
N VAL A 65 -6.50 1.98 12.28
CA VAL A 65 -5.24 1.25 12.27
C VAL A 65 -4.84 0.91 13.69
N LEU A 66 -4.19 -0.25 13.90
CA LEU A 66 -3.65 -0.59 15.22
C LEU A 66 -2.39 0.24 15.52
N VAL A 67 -1.57 0.49 14.51
CA VAL A 67 -0.34 1.29 14.62
C VAL A 67 -0.26 2.30 13.49
N ASN A 68 -0.03 3.56 13.85
CA ASN A 68 0.34 4.60 12.91
C ASN A 68 1.84 4.93 13.06
N ALA A 69 2.65 4.40 12.17
CA ALA A 69 4.10 4.64 12.08
C ALA A 69 4.46 5.80 11.13
N SER A 70 3.47 6.61 10.75
CA SER A 70 3.66 7.86 10.02
C SER A 70 4.48 8.86 10.83
N ARG A 71 5.30 9.67 10.14
CA ARG A 71 6.02 10.78 10.76
C ARG A 71 5.12 11.98 11.04
N SER A 72 4.18 12.27 10.13
CA SER A 72 3.26 13.40 10.29
C SER A 72 2.07 13.08 11.20
N GLY A 73 1.75 11.78 11.38
CA GLY A 73 0.54 11.34 12.07
C GLY A 73 -0.76 11.65 11.30
N LYS A 74 -0.66 12.18 10.07
CA LYS A 74 -1.80 12.62 9.25
C LYS A 74 -1.86 11.78 7.98
N LEU A 75 -3.07 11.47 7.54
CA LEU A 75 -3.25 10.78 6.25
C LEU A 75 -3.24 11.77 5.09
N PHE A 76 -3.85 12.95 5.25
CA PHE A 76 -4.00 13.93 4.18
C PHE A 76 -2.99 15.07 4.28
N PRO A 77 -2.35 15.46 3.16
CA PRO A 77 -1.42 16.59 3.13
C PRO A 77 -2.16 17.93 3.28
N ALA A 78 -1.42 18.96 3.70
CA ALA A 78 -1.93 20.32 3.67
C ALA A 78 -2.12 20.80 2.22
N ARG A 79 -3.20 21.56 1.94
CA ARG A 79 -3.50 22.07 0.59
C ARG A 79 -2.34 22.84 -0.04
N LYS A 80 -1.61 23.62 0.77
CA LYS A 80 -0.41 24.35 0.33
C LYS A 80 0.68 23.43 -0.21
N THR A 81 0.85 22.26 0.41
CA THR A 81 1.86 21.26 0.02
C THR A 81 1.49 20.63 -1.31
N VAL A 82 0.21 20.25 -1.46
CA VAL A 82 -0.30 19.69 -2.72
C VAL A 82 -0.15 20.69 -3.86
N ARG A 83 -0.55 21.96 -3.64
CA ARG A 83 -0.42 23.02 -4.65
C ARG A 83 1.04 23.21 -5.08
N ARG A 84 1.97 23.26 -4.13
CA ARG A 84 3.39 23.35 -4.44
C ARG A 84 3.87 22.15 -5.28
N LEU A 85 3.47 20.94 -4.92
CA LEU A 85 3.85 19.74 -5.66
C LEU A 85 3.22 19.69 -7.06
N GLU A 86 1.99 20.19 -7.20
CA GLU A 86 1.31 20.34 -8.48
C GLU A 86 2.10 21.27 -9.39
N GLU A 87 2.45 22.47 -8.91
CA GLU A 87 3.19 23.49 -9.66
C GLU A 87 4.62 23.02 -10.02
N GLN A 88 5.32 22.34 -9.10
CA GLN A 88 6.72 21.94 -9.30
C GLN A 88 6.87 20.61 -10.05
N PHE A 89 6.06 19.61 -9.70
CA PHE A 89 6.28 18.22 -10.09
C PHE A 89 5.01 17.51 -10.59
N GLY A 90 3.91 18.22 -10.83
CA GLY A 90 2.62 17.62 -11.18
C GLY A 90 2.70 16.65 -12.37
N HIS A 91 3.40 17.04 -13.44
CA HIS A 91 3.61 16.16 -14.61
C HIS A 91 4.38 14.88 -14.23
N VAL A 92 5.50 15.02 -13.50
CA VAL A 92 6.35 13.89 -13.08
C VAL A 92 5.59 12.93 -12.19
N ILE A 93 4.79 13.46 -11.26
CA ILE A 93 4.01 12.65 -10.31
C ILE A 93 3.02 11.77 -11.09
N ARG A 94 2.28 12.35 -12.04
CA ARG A 94 1.32 11.63 -12.89
C ARG A 94 2.00 10.59 -13.77
N GLU A 95 3.13 10.93 -14.38
CA GLU A 95 3.86 10.01 -15.25
C GLU A 95 4.50 8.85 -14.48
N THR A 96 5.14 9.16 -13.36
CA THR A 96 6.00 8.22 -12.62
C THR A 96 5.20 7.31 -11.69
N PHE A 97 4.23 7.88 -10.97
CA PHE A 97 3.46 7.18 -9.93
C PHE A 97 2.03 6.85 -10.36
N ARG A 98 1.56 7.36 -11.51
CA ARG A 98 0.22 7.11 -12.05
C ARG A 98 -0.91 7.55 -11.11
N ILE A 99 -0.67 8.62 -10.36
CA ILE A 99 -1.64 9.24 -9.45
C ILE A 99 -1.66 10.76 -9.62
N GLU A 100 -2.74 11.38 -9.18
CA GLU A 100 -2.83 12.83 -9.05
C GLU A 100 -2.07 13.31 -7.80
N PRO A 101 -1.45 14.51 -7.82
CA PRO A 101 -0.81 15.08 -6.62
C PRO A 101 -1.77 15.21 -5.43
N THR A 102 -3.07 15.38 -5.67
CA THR A 102 -4.12 15.40 -4.63
C THR A 102 -4.35 14.05 -3.97
N ALA A 103 -3.93 12.95 -4.59
CA ALA A 103 -4.03 11.60 -4.06
C ALA A 103 -2.82 11.20 -3.19
N LEU A 104 -1.80 12.05 -3.09
CA LEU A 104 -0.68 11.82 -2.18
C LEU A 104 -1.14 11.88 -0.73
N THR A 105 -0.58 11.02 0.11
CA THR A 105 -0.73 11.15 1.56
C THR A 105 0.17 12.25 2.12
N ALA A 106 -0.03 12.63 3.38
CA ALA A 106 0.79 13.66 4.02
C ALA A 106 2.29 13.33 4.00
N ASP A 107 2.65 12.09 4.33
CA ASP A 107 4.05 11.65 4.37
C ASP A 107 4.64 11.48 2.96
N GLU A 108 3.85 11.01 1.99
CA GLU A 108 4.27 10.93 0.59
C GLU A 108 4.54 12.33 0.01
N ALA A 109 3.63 13.27 0.26
CA ALA A 109 3.79 14.65 -0.17
C ALA A 109 5.01 15.30 0.50
N GLN A 110 5.17 15.12 1.81
CA GLN A 110 6.31 15.67 2.55
C GLN A 110 7.64 15.09 2.08
N TYR A 111 7.65 13.80 1.71
CA TYR A 111 8.82 13.16 1.11
C TYR A 111 9.16 13.78 -0.26
N LEU A 112 8.16 13.97 -1.12
CA LEU A 112 8.36 14.54 -2.46
C LEU A 112 8.78 16.01 -2.45
N VAL A 113 8.36 16.79 -1.44
CA VAL A 113 8.81 18.19 -1.26
C VAL A 113 10.31 18.30 -1.02
N GLY A 114 10.96 17.23 -0.53
CA GLY A 114 12.40 17.22 -0.29
C GLY A 114 13.26 17.21 -1.56
N PHE A 115 12.69 16.90 -2.71
CA PHE A 115 13.41 16.83 -3.99
C PHE A 115 13.56 18.21 -4.61
N ARG A 116 14.69 18.44 -5.29
CA ARG A 116 14.99 19.72 -5.94
C ARG A 116 14.53 19.77 -7.39
N THR A 117 14.63 18.65 -8.09
CA THR A 117 14.33 18.58 -9.53
C THR A 117 13.50 17.35 -9.91
N ALA A 118 12.84 17.45 -11.07
CA ALA A 118 12.08 16.37 -11.69
C ALA A 118 12.96 15.14 -11.99
N GLU A 119 14.18 15.38 -12.45
CA GLU A 119 15.19 14.37 -12.78
C GLU A 119 15.59 13.57 -11.53
N GLU A 120 15.69 14.22 -10.38
CA GLU A 120 16.02 13.57 -9.11
C GLU A 120 14.92 12.55 -8.72
N ILE A 121 13.66 12.94 -8.86
CA ILE A 121 12.50 12.06 -8.64
C ILE A 121 12.54 10.88 -9.61
N ARG A 122 12.74 11.13 -10.90
CA ARG A 122 12.84 10.08 -11.93
C ARG A 122 13.98 9.11 -11.64
N GLY A 123 15.17 9.63 -11.34
CA GLY A 123 16.36 8.84 -11.03
C GLY A 123 16.17 8.00 -9.76
N ARG A 124 15.63 8.59 -8.69
CA ARG A 124 15.37 7.86 -7.45
C ARG A 124 14.30 6.79 -7.63
N SER A 125 13.28 7.06 -8.44
CA SER A 125 12.24 6.10 -8.80
C SER A 125 12.79 4.94 -9.63
N ALA A 126 13.66 5.21 -10.61
CA ALA A 126 14.32 4.18 -11.41
C ALA A 126 15.21 3.28 -10.54
N LYS A 127 16.00 3.87 -9.63
CA LYS A 127 16.81 3.13 -8.67
C LYS A 127 15.96 2.27 -7.74
N ALA A 128 14.86 2.80 -7.22
CA ALA A 128 13.93 2.07 -6.35
C ALA A 128 13.29 0.85 -7.06
N LYS A 129 12.94 0.99 -8.36
CA LYS A 129 12.48 -0.14 -9.19
C LYS A 129 13.54 -1.24 -9.28
N GLN A 130 14.78 -0.87 -9.60
CA GLN A 130 15.90 -1.83 -9.70
C GLN A 130 16.17 -2.54 -8.36
N THR A 131 16.22 -1.79 -7.25
CA THR A 131 16.45 -2.36 -5.91
C THR A 131 15.33 -3.32 -5.51
N THR A 132 14.07 -2.95 -5.80
CA THR A 132 12.92 -3.82 -5.56
C THR A 132 13.01 -5.10 -6.40
N ASP A 133 13.32 -5.00 -7.69
CA ASP A 133 13.46 -6.15 -8.58
C ASP A 133 14.58 -7.10 -8.13
N LEU A 134 15.74 -6.57 -7.76
CA LEU A 134 16.85 -7.35 -7.22
C LEU A 134 16.45 -8.08 -5.93
N ARG A 135 15.83 -7.36 -4.99
CA ARG A 135 15.38 -7.92 -3.70
C ARG A 135 14.35 -9.03 -3.89
N LEU A 136 13.41 -8.86 -4.82
CA LEU A 136 12.39 -9.88 -5.12
C LEU A 136 13.01 -11.11 -5.78
N ARG A 137 13.96 -10.93 -6.71
CA ARG A 137 14.72 -12.03 -7.32
C ARG A 137 15.54 -12.82 -6.31
N SER A 138 16.22 -12.15 -5.38
CA SER A 138 16.95 -12.80 -4.28
C SER A 138 16.04 -13.61 -3.36
N LYS A 139 14.73 -13.31 -3.32
CA LYS A 139 13.71 -14.07 -2.59
C LYS A 139 13.01 -15.13 -3.45
N GLY A 140 13.44 -15.34 -4.70
CA GLY A 140 12.86 -16.31 -5.63
C GLY A 140 11.49 -15.91 -6.19
N ILE A 141 11.12 -14.63 -6.11
CA ILE A 141 9.83 -14.12 -6.63
C ILE A 141 10.09 -13.47 -7.98
N VAL A 142 9.55 -14.07 -9.05
CA VAL A 142 9.60 -13.54 -10.42
C VAL A 142 8.21 -13.05 -10.79
N PHE A 143 8.06 -11.75 -11.07
CA PHE A 143 6.85 -11.22 -11.70
C PHE A 143 6.96 -11.37 -13.21
N ASP A 144 6.02 -12.09 -13.82
CA ASP A 144 5.85 -12.07 -15.27
C ASP A 144 5.28 -10.71 -15.69
N ARG A 145 5.72 -10.19 -16.84
CA ARG A 145 5.39 -8.83 -17.33
C ARG A 145 3.90 -8.64 -17.68
N THR A 146 3.08 -9.66 -17.47
CA THR A 146 1.67 -9.76 -17.88
C THR A 146 0.66 -9.48 -16.75
N GLY A 147 1.10 -9.08 -15.55
CA GLY A 147 0.19 -8.69 -14.47
C GLY A 147 -0.60 -9.84 -13.83
N THR A 148 -0.23 -11.10 -14.11
CA THR A 148 -0.82 -12.26 -13.44
C THR A 148 0.03 -12.63 -12.22
N THR A 149 -0.64 -12.91 -11.09
CA THR A 149 -0.06 -13.31 -9.80
C THR A 149 1.16 -14.23 -9.94
N PRO A 150 2.29 -13.95 -9.26
CA PRO A 150 3.49 -14.77 -9.41
C PRO A 150 3.26 -16.18 -8.86
N ARG A 151 3.60 -17.20 -9.65
CA ARG A 151 3.76 -18.57 -9.16
C ARG A 151 4.97 -18.60 -8.24
N GLN A 152 4.75 -18.93 -6.97
CA GLN A 152 5.85 -19.20 -6.03
C GLN A 152 6.59 -20.45 -6.54
N GLY A 153 7.85 -20.28 -6.93
CA GLY A 153 8.76 -21.42 -7.06
C GLY A 153 8.85 -22.12 -5.69
N ALA A 154 8.77 -23.44 -5.68
CA ALA A 154 8.71 -24.23 -4.46
C ALA A 154 9.88 -23.91 -3.52
N VAL A 155 9.61 -23.16 -2.46
CA VAL A 155 10.58 -22.92 -1.39
C VAL A 155 10.76 -24.24 -0.65
N LYS A 156 11.99 -24.78 -0.65
CA LYS A 156 12.36 -25.96 0.16
C LYS A 156 11.94 -25.69 1.60
N LYS A 157 11.17 -26.62 2.19
CA LYS A 157 10.65 -26.52 3.56
C LYS A 157 11.79 -26.21 4.54
N ALA A 158 11.84 -24.98 5.03
CA ALA A 158 12.63 -24.66 6.22
C ALA A 158 11.90 -25.23 7.45
N HIS A 159 12.66 -25.85 8.35
CA HIS A 159 12.18 -26.42 9.60
C HIS A 159 11.35 -25.39 10.39
N ARG A 160 10.10 -25.75 10.74
CA ARG A 160 9.32 -24.96 11.70
C ARG A 160 9.98 -25.08 13.07
N VAL A 161 10.58 -24.00 13.54
CA VAL A 161 10.88 -23.85 14.97
C VAL A 161 9.58 -23.43 15.66
N ALA A 162 9.16 -24.17 16.67
CA ALA A 162 7.98 -23.84 17.46
C ALA A 162 8.23 -22.55 18.25
N PHE A 163 7.27 -21.63 18.22
CA PHE A 163 7.27 -20.44 19.06
C PHE A 163 7.11 -20.84 20.52
N PRO A 164 8.05 -20.51 21.42
CA PRO A 164 7.87 -20.77 22.85
C PRO A 164 6.80 -19.81 23.41
N GLY A 165 5.76 -20.34 24.04
CA GLY A 165 4.76 -19.55 24.78
C GLY A 165 3.31 -19.61 24.30
N ALA A 166 2.98 -20.36 23.24
CA ALA A 166 1.59 -20.56 22.82
C ALA A 166 0.90 -21.61 23.72
N SER A 167 0.36 -21.18 24.86
CA SER A 167 -0.60 -21.97 25.63
C SER A 167 -1.86 -22.19 24.77
N ALA A 168 -2.26 -23.45 24.63
CA ALA A 168 -3.37 -23.89 23.79
C ALA A 168 -4.72 -23.54 24.44
N VAL A 169 -5.21 -22.32 24.21
CA VAL A 169 -6.61 -21.99 24.49
C VAL A 169 -7.46 -22.44 23.31
N ARG A 170 -8.09 -23.61 23.45
CA ARG A 170 -9.17 -24.06 22.56
C ARG A 170 -10.41 -23.20 22.81
N SER A 171 -10.65 -22.16 22.02
CA SER A 171 -11.93 -21.47 22.02
C SER A 171 -12.92 -22.16 21.06
N GLY A 172 -14.06 -22.54 21.63
CA GLY A 172 -15.11 -23.30 20.97
C GLY A 172 -15.82 -22.55 19.84
N ARG A 173 -16.34 -23.35 18.91
CA ARG A 173 -17.21 -23.02 17.78
C ARG A 173 -18.42 -22.16 18.21
N TRP A 174 -18.49 -20.90 17.74
CA TRP A 174 -19.70 -20.07 17.85
C TRP A 174 -20.27 -19.76 16.47
N ILE A 175 -21.02 -20.70 15.90
CA ILE A 175 -22.07 -20.41 14.92
C ILE A 175 -23.25 -21.33 15.25
N LYS A 176 -24.24 -20.82 16.00
CA LYS A 176 -25.56 -21.45 16.11
C LYS A 176 -26.36 -21.09 14.85
N LYS A 177 -26.59 -22.06 13.97
CA LYS A 177 -27.65 -21.99 12.96
C LYS A 177 -29.00 -21.96 13.70
N ARG A 178 -29.85 -20.99 13.37
CA ARG A 178 -31.28 -21.02 13.76
C ARG A 178 -32.03 -21.97 12.83
N PRO A 179 -32.94 -22.83 13.31
CA PRO A 179 -33.91 -23.49 12.46
C PRO A 179 -35.12 -22.59 12.21
N ARG A 180 -35.86 -22.93 11.14
CA ARG A 180 -37.09 -22.30 10.65
C ARG A 180 -38.24 -22.43 11.64
#